data_AF-K2JHN8-F1
#
_entry.id   AF-K2JHN8-F1
#
_cell.length_a   1.000
_cell.length_b   1.000
_cell.length_c   1.000
_cell.angle_alpha   90.00
_cell.angle_beta   90.00
_cell.angle_gamma   90.00
#
_symmetry.space_group_name_H-M   'P 1'
#
loop_
_entity.id
_entity.type
_entity.pdbx_description
1 polymer ?
#
loop_
_entity_poly.entity_id
_entity_poly.type
_entity_poly.pdbx_seq_one_letter_code
_entity_poly.pdbx_strand_id
1 'polypeptide(L)'
;MADINQRALALMGQIEMEMRLHRLWADTAPSDQALASVEPFAVDTLSFEQWVQFIYLPKLKVMLTLGQAPSNVCVCPMAEESWRHHGERLNPLLDLVADLDELLSGKRVRE
;
A
#
# COMPACT_ATOMS: atom_id res chain seq x y z
N MET A 1 -21.86 2.61 1.42
CA MET A 1 -20.56 3.18 0.99
C MET A 1 -19.71 3.77 2.12
N ALA A 2 -20.26 4.40 3.18
CA ALA A 2 -19.40 5.02 4.22
C ALA A 2 -18.51 3.99 4.99
N ASP A 3 -19.03 2.78 5.22
CA ASP A 3 -18.34 1.74 5.99
C ASP A 3 -17.04 1.25 5.33
N ILE A 4 -17.07 1.02 4.01
CA ILE A 4 -15.89 0.53 3.26
C ILE A 4 -14.75 1.55 3.28
N ASN A 5 -15.07 2.83 3.13
CA ASN A 5 -14.08 3.90 3.14
C ASN A 5 -13.47 4.04 4.53
N GLN A 6 -14.28 3.97 5.58
CA GLN A 6 -13.78 4.05 6.96
C GLN A 6 -12.88 2.87 7.31
N ARG A 7 -13.26 1.65 6.92
CA ARG A 7 -12.44 0.44 7.10
C ARG A 7 -11.13 0.52 6.31
N ALA A 8 -11.18 0.98 5.06
CA ALA A 8 -9.98 1.17 4.24
C ALA A 8 -9.02 2.18 4.88
N LEU A 9 -9.52 3.32 5.35
CA LEU A 9 -8.70 4.31 6.06
C LEU A 9 -8.07 3.74 7.35
N ALA A 10 -8.80 2.90 8.08
CA ALA A 10 -8.27 2.23 9.27
C ALA A 10 -7.16 1.22 8.93
N LEU A 11 -7.31 0.44 7.86
CA LEU A 11 -6.27 -0.47 7.37
C LEU A 11 -5.03 0.30 6.90
N MET A 12 -5.22 1.39 6.15
CA MET A 12 -4.12 2.26 5.72
C MET A 12 -3.31 2.82 6.90
N GLY A 13 -3.98 3.20 8.00
CA GLY A 13 -3.30 3.65 9.21
C GLY A 13 -2.50 2.55 9.91
N GLN A 14 -3.00 1.31 9.88
CA GLN A 14 -2.28 0.16 10.42
C GLN A 14 -1.06 -0.20 9.56
N ILE A 15 -1.20 -0.13 8.23
CA ILE A 15 -0.08 -0.32 7.28
C ILE A 15 1.03 0.70 7.57
N GLU A 16 0.69 1.99 7.73
CA GLU A 16 1.67 3.02 8.09
C GLU A 16 2.38 2.71 9.42
N MET A 17 1.62 2.28 10.44
CA MET A 17 2.17 1.92 11.74
C MET A 17 3.18 0.77 11.64
N GLU A 18 2.81 -0.31 10.95
CA GLU A 18 3.67 -1.48 10.77
C GLU A 18 4.91 -1.13 9.94
N MET A 19 4.76 -0.37 8.85
CA MET A 19 5.92 0.10 8.07
C MET A 19 6.89 0.90 8.94
N ARG A 20 6.40 1.76 9.85
CA ARG A 20 7.26 2.50 10.79
C ARG A 20 7.93 1.58 11.82
N LEU A 21 7.18 0.62 12.37
CA LEU A 21 7.69 -0.37 13.32
C LEU A 21 8.85 -1.17 12.72
N HIS A 22 8.73 -1.50 11.44
CA HIS A 22 9.72 -2.27 10.68
C HIS A 22 10.82 -1.43 10.03
N ARG A 23 10.85 -0.11 10.26
CA ARG A 23 11.82 0.83 9.63
C ARG A 23 11.76 0.86 8.09
N LEU A 24 10.60 0.56 7.54
CA LEU A 24 10.29 0.62 6.10
C LEU A 24 9.77 2.00 5.69
N TRP A 25 9.23 2.77 6.65
CA TRP A 25 8.75 4.12 6.41
C TRP A 25 9.92 5.09 6.22
N ALA A 26 9.95 5.78 5.08
CA ALA A 26 11.01 6.73 4.76
C ALA A 26 10.78 8.08 5.44
N ASP A 27 11.83 8.62 6.08
CA ASP A 27 11.82 9.95 6.70
C ASP A 27 11.89 11.09 5.67
N THR A 28 12.50 10.84 4.52
CA THR A 28 12.69 11.84 3.46
C THR A 28 11.92 11.45 2.20
N ALA A 29 11.20 12.42 1.63
CA ALA A 29 10.50 12.22 0.37
C ALA A 29 11.49 12.04 -0.80
N PRO A 30 11.20 11.13 -1.75
CA PRO A 30 11.92 11.05 -3.02
C PRO A 30 11.82 12.37 -3.80
N SER A 31 12.69 12.54 -4.79
CA SER A 31 12.62 13.70 -5.68
C SER A 31 11.34 13.70 -6.51
N ASP A 32 10.88 14.88 -6.93
CA ASP A 32 9.70 15.01 -7.80
C ASP A 32 9.85 14.20 -9.09
N GLN A 33 11.08 14.11 -9.63
CA GLN A 33 11.37 13.29 -10.80
C GLN A 33 11.15 11.79 -10.53
N ALA A 34 11.55 11.30 -9.35
CA ALA A 34 11.33 9.91 -8.96
C ALA A 34 9.84 9.60 -8.76
N LEU A 35 9.09 10.53 -8.17
CA LEU A 35 7.64 10.42 -7.97
C LEU A 35 6.84 10.48 -9.28
N ALA A 36 7.42 11.06 -10.33
CA ALA A 36 6.81 11.21 -11.66
C ALA A 36 7.03 10.00 -12.59
N SER A 37 7.56 8.87 -12.09
CA SER A 37 7.68 7.66 -12.91
C SER A 37 6.33 7.19 -13.44
N VAL A 38 6.34 6.71 -14.68
CA VAL A 38 5.18 6.16 -15.40
C VAL A 38 5.14 4.64 -15.35
N GLU A 39 6.21 3.99 -14.88
CA GLU A 39 6.30 2.55 -14.78
C GLU A 39 5.38 2.02 -13.67
N PRO A 40 4.86 0.79 -13.80
CA PRO A 40 4.05 0.17 -12.76
C PRO A 40 4.83 0.12 -11.44
N PHE A 41 4.19 0.54 -10.35
CA PHE A 41 4.80 0.66 -9.02
C PHE A 41 6.05 1.56 -8.94
N ALA A 42 6.35 2.36 -9.98
CA ALA A 42 7.57 3.17 -10.08
C ALA A 42 8.85 2.37 -9.77
N VAL A 43 8.91 1.10 -10.19
CA VAL A 43 10.00 0.16 -9.87
C VAL A 43 11.38 0.62 -10.36
N ASP A 44 11.43 1.55 -11.31
CA ASP A 44 12.65 2.12 -11.85
C ASP A 44 13.24 3.24 -10.99
N THR A 45 12.41 3.94 -10.20
CA THR A 45 12.82 5.13 -9.45
C THR A 45 12.63 5.03 -7.94
N LEU A 46 11.76 4.14 -7.44
CA LEU A 46 11.37 4.06 -6.03
C LEU A 46 11.58 2.65 -5.47
N SER A 47 11.89 2.58 -4.17
CA SER A 47 11.64 1.35 -3.43
C SER A 47 10.15 1.11 -3.29
N PHE A 48 9.74 -0.14 -3.10
CA PHE A 48 8.32 -0.47 -2.95
C PHE A 48 7.69 0.26 -1.76
N GLU A 49 8.41 0.40 -0.65
CA GLU A 49 7.97 1.14 0.54
C GLU A 49 7.73 2.62 0.23
N GLN A 50 8.62 3.25 -0.54
CA GLN A 50 8.46 4.64 -0.96
C GLN A 50 7.25 4.79 -1.88
N TRP A 51 7.05 3.86 -2.80
CA TRP A 51 5.86 3.86 -3.65
C TRP A 51 4.58 3.72 -2.80
N VAL A 52 4.55 2.82 -1.80
CA VAL A 52 3.42 2.65 -0.89
C VAL A 52 3.13 3.95 -0.14
N GLN A 53 4.14 4.54 0.48
CA GLN A 53 4.04 5.73 1.33
C GLN A 53 3.66 7.00 0.55
N PHE A 54 4.33 7.27 -0.57
CA PHE A 54 4.24 8.56 -1.25
C PHE A 54 3.28 8.57 -2.44
N ILE A 55 2.95 7.40 -3.00
CA ILE A 55 2.09 7.32 -4.19
C ILE A 55 0.80 6.60 -3.85
N TYR A 56 0.86 5.36 -3.36
CA TYR A 56 -0.31 4.52 -3.19
C TYR A 56 -1.26 5.01 -2.09
N LEU A 57 -0.78 5.13 -0.85
CA LEU A 57 -1.63 5.54 0.28
C LEU A 57 -2.25 6.94 0.08
N PRO A 58 -1.50 7.98 -0.35
CA PRO A 58 -2.08 9.31 -0.54
C PRO A 58 -3.13 9.32 -1.66
N LYS A 59 -2.86 8.67 -2.80
CA LYS A 59 -3.82 8.59 -3.91
C LYS A 59 -5.09 7.85 -3.50
N LEU A 60 -4.93 6.70 -2.84
CA LEU A 60 -6.06 5.91 -2.36
C LEU A 60 -6.92 6.72 -1.38
N LYS A 61 -6.31 7.45 -0.44
CA LYS A 61 -7.03 8.31 0.51
C LYS A 61 -7.91 9.33 -0.20
N VAL A 62 -7.38 10.00 -1.23
CA VAL A 62 -8.16 10.97 -2.03
C VAL A 62 -9.33 10.28 -2.72
N MET A 63 -9.11 9.15 -3.39
CA MET A 63 -10.16 8.39 -4.07
C MET A 63 -11.27 7.96 -3.10
N LEU A 64 -10.91 7.49 -1.90
CA LEU A 64 -11.87 7.13 -0.86
C LEU A 64 -12.69 8.34 -0.39
N THR A 65 -12.06 9.50 -0.18
CA THR A 65 -12.79 10.72 0.22
C THR A 65 -13.76 11.22 -0.86
N LEU A 66 -13.48 10.96 -2.13
CA LEU A 66 -14.36 11.28 -3.26
C LEU A 66 -15.43 10.20 -3.51
N GLY A 67 -15.43 9.10 -2.76
CA GLY A 67 -16.35 7.98 -2.97
C GLY A 67 -16.05 7.16 -4.23
N GLN A 68 -14.85 7.29 -4.79
CA GLN A 68 -14.40 6.61 -6.01
C GLN A 68 -13.38 5.51 -5.67
N ALA A 69 -13.73 4.64 -4.72
CA ALA A 69 -12.86 3.55 -4.31
C ALA A 69 -12.49 2.67 -5.53
N PRO A 70 -11.21 2.40 -5.77
CA PRO A 70 -10.79 1.55 -6.88
C PRO A 70 -11.25 0.11 -6.66
N SER A 71 -11.77 -0.53 -7.70
CA SER A 71 -12.33 -1.89 -7.64
C SER A 71 -11.38 -2.99 -8.13
N ASN A 72 -10.17 -2.63 -8.58
CA ASN A 72 -9.21 -3.57 -9.17
C ASN A 72 -7.79 -3.35 -8.63
N VAL A 73 -7.69 -3.15 -7.32
CA VAL A 73 -6.39 -3.03 -6.64
C VAL A 73 -5.88 -4.42 -6.28
N CYS A 74 -4.61 -4.66 -6.59
CA CYS A 74 -3.90 -5.88 -6.28
C CYS A 74 -2.42 -5.54 -6.07
N VAL A 75 -2.08 -5.14 -4.86
CA VAL A 75 -0.74 -4.72 -4.43
C VAL A 75 -0.05 -5.84 -3.64
N CYS A 76 -0.82 -6.72 -3.01
CA CYS A 76 -0.35 -7.83 -2.17
C CYS A 76 0.72 -8.70 -2.86
N PRO A 77 0.57 -9.16 -4.13
CA PRO A 77 1.62 -9.97 -4.77
C PRO A 77 2.96 -9.23 -4.92
N MET A 78 2.90 -7.93 -5.20
CA MET A 78 4.10 -7.10 -5.31
C MET A 78 4.73 -6.85 -3.94
N ALA A 79 3.89 -6.71 -2.90
CA ALA A 79 4.34 -6.59 -1.52
C ALA A 79 5.05 -7.88 -1.04
N GLU A 80 4.48 -9.05 -1.35
CA GLU A 80 5.07 -10.35 -1.02
C GLU A 80 6.45 -10.52 -1.67
N GLU A 81 6.59 -10.16 -2.94
CA GLU A 81 7.89 -10.24 -3.62
C GLU A 81 8.90 -9.24 -3.04
N SER A 82 8.47 -7.99 -2.81
CA SER A 82 9.35 -6.92 -2.29
C SER A 82 9.84 -7.22 -0.88
N TRP A 83 8.98 -7.82 -0.05
CA TRP A 83 9.26 -8.11 1.37
C TRP A 83 9.72 -9.52 1.65
N ARG A 84 9.83 -10.37 0.62
CA ARG A 84 10.22 -11.78 0.73
C ARG A 84 11.49 -11.99 1.56
N HIS A 85 12.46 -11.09 1.42
CA HIS A 85 13.75 -11.15 2.11
C HIS A 85 13.67 -10.90 3.62
N HIS A 86 12.60 -10.28 4.12
CA HIS A 86 12.38 -10.04 5.55
C HIS A 86 11.75 -11.23 6.29
N GLY A 87 11.30 -12.26 5.55
CA GLY A 87 10.68 -13.46 6.09
C GLY A 87 9.37 -13.19 6.82
N GLU A 88 9.04 -14.05 7.79
CA GLU A 88 7.75 -14.03 8.51
C GLU A 88 7.53 -12.77 9.35
N ARG A 89 8.59 -11.98 9.58
CA ARG A 89 8.51 -10.74 10.35
C ARG A 89 7.53 -9.73 9.74
N LEU A 90 7.37 -9.72 8.41
CA LEU A 90 6.45 -8.82 7.73
C LEU A 90 5.10 -9.46 7.41
N ASN A 91 4.82 -10.67 7.91
CA ASN A 91 3.51 -11.31 7.74
C ASN A 91 2.35 -10.42 8.20
N PRO A 92 2.40 -9.75 9.38
CA PRO A 92 1.30 -8.88 9.80
C PRO A 92 1.06 -7.71 8.83
N LEU A 93 2.15 -7.12 8.31
CA LEU A 93 2.07 -6.06 7.30
C LEU A 93 1.50 -6.58 5.97
N LEU A 94 1.90 -7.79 5.54
CA LEU A 94 1.35 -8.44 4.35
C LEU A 94 -0.14 -8.76 4.49
N ASP A 95 -0.57 -9.22 5.67
CA ASP A 95 -1.98 -9.46 5.97
C ASP A 95 -2.80 -8.19 5.87
N LEU A 96 -2.30 -7.07 6.40
CA LEU A 96 -2.97 -5.77 6.29
C LEU A 96 -3.10 -5.30 4.84
N VAL A 97 -2.08 -5.52 4.01
CA VAL A 97 -2.14 -5.21 2.57
C VAL A 97 -3.14 -6.12 1.87
N ALA A 98 -3.17 -7.41 2.19
CA ALA A 98 -4.14 -8.36 1.65
C ALA A 98 -5.59 -8.01 2.05
N ASP A 99 -5.81 -7.62 3.31
CA ASP A 99 -7.11 -7.17 3.81
C ASP A 99 -7.58 -5.90 3.10
N LEU A 100 -6.67 -4.97 2.83
CA LEU A 100 -6.98 -3.74 2.09
C LEU A 100 -7.36 -4.06 0.63
N ASP A 101 -6.58 -4.92 -0.03
CA ASP A 101 -6.86 -5.36 -1.39
C ASP A 101 -8.19 -6.10 -1.50
N GLU A 102 -8.48 -7.01 -0.56
CA GLU A 102 -9.76 -7.73 -0.49
C GLU A 102 -10.92 -6.76 -0.26
N LEU A 103 -10.75 -5.80 0.66
CA LEU A 103 -11.79 -4.81 0.95
C LEU A 103 -12.12 -3.97 -0.29
N LEU A 104 -11.14 -3.63 -1.12
CA LEU A 104 -11.32 -2.78 -2.30
C LEU A 104 -11.75 -3.57 -3.55
N SER A 105 -11.17 -4.74 -3.78
CA SER A 105 -11.39 -5.56 -4.98
C SER A 105 -12.42 -6.66 -4.82
N GLY A 106 -12.78 -7.00 -3.57
CA GLY A 106 -13.62 -8.16 -3.22
C GLY A 106 -12.92 -9.51 -3.39
N LYS A 107 -11.61 -9.55 -3.62
CA LYS A 107 -10.83 -10.77 -3.84
C LYS A 107 -9.61 -10.80 -2.93
N ARG A 108 -9.48 -11.86 -2.14
CA ARG A 108 -8.24 -12.16 -1.42
C ARG A 108 -7.30 -12.91 -2.33
N VAL A 109 -6.04 -12.45 -2.40
CA VAL A 109 -5.00 -13.08 -3.23
C VAL A 109 -4.03 -13.91 -2.38
N ARG A 110 -4.00 -13.69 -1.07
CA ARG A 110 -3.14 -14.39 -0.10
C ARG A 110 -3.98 -15.36 0.74
N GLU A 111 -3.53 -16.62 0.81
CA GLU A 111 -4.13 -17.73 1.58
C GLU A 111 -3.50 -17.90 2.97
#